data_AF-A0A943GIZ1-F1
#
_entry.id   AF-A0A943GIZ1-F1
#
_cell.length_a   1.000
_cell.length_b   1.000
_cell.length_c   1.000
_cell.angle_alpha   90.00
_cell.angle_beta   90.00
_cell.angle_gamma   90.00
#
_symmetry.space_group_name_H-M   'P 1'
#
loop_
_entity.id
_entity.type
_entity.pdbx_description
1 polymer ?
#
loop_
_entity_poly.entity_id
_entity_poly.type
_entity_poly.pdbx_seq_one_letter_code
_entity_poly.pdbx_strand_id
1 'polypeptide(L)' 'MVIKNKDIIKNNKKCIVCGDNCSGGKVTILGSCICNECLDKITIMDMDNPQYYKIKEKIKNKLIKYL' A
#
# COMPACT_ATOMS: atom_id res chain seq x y z
N MET A 1 -2.75 28.09 -19.92
CA MET A 1 -1.99 27.34 -18.90
C MET A 1 -1.84 25.91 -19.40
N VAL A 2 -0.62 25.49 -19.76
CA VAL A 2 -0.38 24.18 -20.37
C VAL A 2 0.08 23.23 -19.28
N ILE A 3 -0.79 22.29 -18.88
CA ILE A 3 -0.45 21.24 -17.92
C ILE A 3 0.55 20.30 -18.62
N LYS A 4 1.79 20.17 -18.12
CA LYS A 4 2.77 19.22 -18.67
C LYS A 4 2.69 17.90 -17.88
N ASN A 5 3.08 16.78 -18.50
CA ASN A 5 3.08 15.46 -17.83
C ASN A 5 3.86 15.42 -16.51
N LYS A 6 4.84 16.31 -16.32
CA LYS A 6 5.59 16.49 -15.06
C LYS A 6 4.82 17.23 -13.96
N ASP A 7 3.82 18.03 -14.33
CA ASP A 7 2.89 18.70 -13.42
C ASP A 7 1.74 17.76 -13.00
N ILE A 8 1.51 16.69 -13.78
CA ILE A 8 0.69 15.56 -13.38
C ILE A 8 1.53 14.70 -12.45
N ILE A 9 1.50 14.98 -11.15
CA ILE A 9 1.97 14.04 -10.14
C ILE A 9 1.05 12.82 -10.24
N LYS A 10 1.39 11.84 -11.09
CA LYS A 10 0.84 10.50 -10.95
C LYS A 10 1.23 10.09 -9.53
N ASN A 11 0.24 10.09 -8.65
CA ASN A 11 0.36 9.68 -7.26
C ASN A 11 0.65 8.17 -7.27
N ASN A 12 1.86 7.80 -7.71
CA ASN A 12 2.33 6.44 -7.94
C ASN A 12 2.72 5.85 -6.57
N LYS A 13 1.78 5.92 -5.62
CA LYS A 13 1.95 5.27 -4.33
C LYS A 13 2.01 3.78 -4.61
N LYS A 14 3.14 3.16 -4.30
CA LYS A 14 3.31 1.72 -4.42
C LYS A 14 2.66 1.02 -3.23
N CYS A 15 1.97 -0.08 -3.51
CA CYS A 15 1.36 -0.93 -2.51
C CYS A 15 2.43 -1.46 -1.56
N ILE A 16 2.22 -1.36 -0.24
CA ILE A 16 3.13 -1.93 0.77
C ILE A 16 3.32 -3.43 0.59
N VAL A 17 2.27 -4.11 0.13
CA VAL A 17 2.16 -5.57 0.16
C VAL A 17 2.77 -6.18 -1.09
N CYS A 18 2.29 -5.77 -2.28
CA CYS A 18 2.74 -6.31 -3.57
C CYS A 18 3.75 -5.42 -4.32
N GLY A 19 3.90 -4.14 -3.97
CA GLY A 19 4.82 -3.22 -4.65
C GLY A 19 4.29 -2.59 -5.94
N ASP A 20 3.11 -3.01 -6.42
CA ASP A 20 2.45 -2.43 -7.60
C ASP A 20 1.93 -1.01 -7.35
N ASN A 21 1.65 -0.27 -8.42
CA ASN A 21 1.05 1.06 -8.33
C ASN A 21 -0.38 0.96 -7.78
N CYS A 22 -0.66 1.67 -6.68
CA CYS A 22 -2.03 1.88 -6.22
C CYS A 22 -2.68 2.97 -7.06
N SER A 23 -3.20 2.60 -8.22
CA SER A 23 -3.97 3.50 -9.09
C SER A 23 -5.33 3.92 -8.50
N GLY A 24 -5.64 3.54 -7.25
CA GLY A 24 -6.87 3.89 -6.54
C GLY A 24 -7.03 3.16 -5.19
N GLY A 25 -5.93 2.94 -4.46
CA GLY A 25 -5.93 2.08 -3.27
C GLY A 25 -6.96 2.51 -2.20
N LYS A 26 -7.74 1.56 -1.67
CA LYS A 26 -8.74 1.79 -0.61
C LYS A 26 -8.16 2.41 0.66
N VAL A 27 -6.93 2.04 1.03
CA VAL A 27 -6.33 2.42 2.32
C VAL A 27 -4.96 3.06 2.10
N THR A 28 -4.80 4.26 2.63
CA THR A 28 -3.51 4.98 2.68
C THR A 28 -3.06 5.08 4.14
N ILE A 29 -1.85 4.61 4.44
CA ILE A 29 -1.24 4.67 5.77
C ILE A 29 0.12 5.35 5.64
N LEU A 30 0.33 6.47 6.34
CA LEU A 30 1.58 7.24 6.38
C LEU A 30 2.25 7.38 4.99
N GLY A 31 1.52 7.90 4.01
CA GLY A 31 2.03 8.13 2.65
C GLY A 31 2.19 6.88 1.78
N SER A 32 2.05 5.68 2.35
CA SER A 32 2.00 4.42 1.62
C SER A 32 0.56 3.98 1.37
N CYS A 33 0.33 3.13 0.37
CA CYS A 33 -1.00 2.61 0.06
C CYS A 33 -1.07 1.09 0.17
N ILE A 34 -2.28 0.56 0.27
CA ILE A 34 -2.60 -0.85 0.07
C ILE A 34 -3.62 -0.92 -1.06
N CYS A 35 -3.31 -1.70 -2.11
CA CYS A 35 -4.24 -1.91 -3.22
C CYS A 35 -5.41 -2.81 -2.81
N ASN A 36 -6.51 -2.73 -3.55
CA ASN A 36 -7.75 -3.43 -3.19
C ASN A 36 -7.56 -4.94 -3.09
N GLU A 37 -6.88 -5.56 -4.06
CA GLU A 37 -6.62 -7.00 -4.04
C GLU A 37 -5.82 -7.45 -2.82
N CYS A 38 -4.83 -6.64 -2.40
CA CYS A 38 -4.06 -6.95 -1.20
C CYS A 38 -4.90 -6.75 0.06
N LEU A 39 -5.72 -5.71 0.11
CA LEU A 39 -6.59 -5.47 1.26
C LEU A 39 -7.62 -6.59 1.40
N ASP A 40 -8.33 -6.93 0.33
CA ASP A 40 -9.34 -7.99 0.33
C ASP A 40 -8.70 -9.35 0.70
N LYS A 41 -7.49 -9.64 0.18
CA LYS A 41 -6.72 -10.83 0.58
C LYS A 41 -6.41 -10.87 2.07
N ILE A 42 -6.00 -9.74 2.67
CA ILE A 42 -5.68 -9.67 4.10
C ILE A 42 -6.94 -9.80 4.94
N THR A 43 -8.03 -9.15 4.53
CA THR A 43 -9.30 -9.13 5.28
C THR A 43 -9.92 -10.52 5.39
N ILE A 44 -9.79 -11.36 4.36
CA ILE A 44 -10.28 -12.74 4.38
C ILE A 44 -9.22 -13.74 4.88
N MET A 45 -7.99 -13.29 5.15
CA MET A 45 -6.92 -14.17 5.60
C MET A 45 -7.13 -14.53 7.06
N ASP A 46 -6.96 -15.82 7.37
CA ASP A 46 -6.96 -16.28 8.75
C ASP A 46 -5.79 -15.64 9.53
N MET A 47 -6.01 -15.27 10.79
CA MET A 47 -4.99 -14.65 11.63
C MET A 47 -3.83 -15.60 11.93
N ASP A 48 -4.07 -16.92 11.93
CA ASP A 48 -3.04 -17.94 12.10
C ASP A 48 -2.25 -18.21 10.81
N ASN A 49 -2.61 -17.55 9.69
CA ASN A 49 -1.88 -17.70 8.44
C ASN A 49 -0.48 -17.06 8.53
N PRO A 50 0.61 -17.80 8.24
CA PRO A 50 1.96 -17.24 8.23
C PRO A 50 2.14 -16.05 7.26
N GLN A 51 1.35 -16.00 6.18
CA GLN A 51 1.36 -14.88 5.24
C GLN A 51 0.80 -13.59 5.88
N TYR A 52 -0.19 -13.71 6.77
CA TYR A 52 -0.77 -12.56 7.47
C TYR A 52 0.29 -11.87 8.33
N TYR A 53 1.07 -12.64 9.09
CA TYR A 53 2.18 -12.12 9.90
C TYR A 53 3.24 -11.40 9.06
N LYS A 54 3.65 -11.97 7.93
CA LYS A 54 4.63 -11.33 7.02
C LYS A 54 4.12 -9.97 6.50
N ILE A 55 2.84 -9.89 6.16
CA ILE A 55 2.23 -8.64 5.68
C ILE A 55 2.15 -7.61 6.83
N LYS A 56 1.73 -8.05 8.03
CA LYS A 56 1.68 -7.23 9.23
C LYS A 56 3.04 -6.64 9.57
N GLU A 57 4.11 -7.44 9.53
CA GLU A 57 5.47 -6.97 9.77
C GLU A 57 5.96 -5.98 8.71
N LYS A 58 5.67 -6.23 7.42
CA LYS A 58 5.99 -5.26 6.35
C LYS A 58 5.36 -3.90 6.61
N ILE A 59 4.08 -3.87 7.00
CA ILE A 59 3.36 -2.64 7.33
C ILE A 59 4.00 -1.98 8.57
N LYS A 60 4.23 -2.74 9.65
CA LYS A 60 4.84 -2.24 10.89
C LYS A 60 6.24 -1.65 10.67
N ASN A 61 7.11 -2.34 9.93
CA ASN A 61 8.46 -1.85 9.64
C ASN A 61 8.45 -0.58 8.79
N LYS A 62 7.46 -0.43 7.89
CA LYS A 62 7.29 0.81 7.15
C LYS A 62 6.80 1.94 8.05
N LEU A 63 5.91 1.67 9.00
CA LEU A 63 5.42 2.66 9.98
C LEU A 63 6.53 3.15 10.90
N ILE A 64 7.39 2.25 11.41
CA ILE A 64 8.50 2.58 12.31
C ILE A 64 9.51 3.52 11.63
N LYS A 65 9.71 3.44 10.31
CA LYS A 65 10.61 4.36 9.59
C LYS A 65 10.14 5.83 9.56
N TYR A 66 8.91 6.13 9.97
CA TYR A 66 8.35 7.48 10.03
C TYR A 66 8.20 8.01 11.46
N LEU A 67 8.61 7.24 12.48
CA LEU A 67 8.74 7.66 13.88
C LEU A 67 10.21 7.96 14.18
#